data_AF-A0A2V5U4C5-F1
#
_entry.id   AF-A0A2V5U4C5-F1
#
_cell.length_a   1.000
_cell.length_b   1.000
_cell.length_c   1.000
_cell.angle_alpha   90.00
_cell.angle_beta   90.00
_cell.angle_gamma   90.00
#
_symmetry.space_group_name_H-M   'P 1'
#
loop_
_entity.id
_entity.type
_entity.pdbx_description
1 polymer ?
#
loop_
_entity_poly.entity_id
_entity_poly.type
_entity_poly.pdbx_seq_one_letter_code
_entity_poly.pdbx_strand_id
1 'polypeptide(L)'
;MFCNPAIAFVGAAIVSVVATPPSYGAPAAFSDDGNHVYLLGSKLPKGTALDIDLTDLTAKKLNLGVSTEVRGIANAPRALLFVTEKSLYRLPLPTGEPGKICDAPAGCLFNDVACNRAQHGILLLCRTKDGRDWPSYYLREQEKTPSLIATRRVNALVGAVFDREGHLFFAAEGDIWEGSVEPPPEPELPISVEAIRFGPVALRETANGTSSSTGARELAVAGATIYAHMTRMGGSGWGEMISVRWPGEPKGEDGKAPSIESGVKPNVETFKSALATFRVYGPNQGASYLCGSPDGRKVFFATRNEDVDPNTKGVRFYVGDDAGEVHLLDGLKIDDPG
;
A
#
# COMPACT_ATOMS: atom_id res chain seq x y z
N MET A 1 4.54 47.87 51.63
CA MET A 1 5.70 46.96 51.56
C MET A 1 5.23 45.75 50.78
N PHE A 2 5.36 45.80 49.45
CA PHE A 2 4.82 44.78 48.55
C PHE A 2 5.97 44.20 47.73
N CYS A 3 6.08 42.89 47.80
CA CYS A 3 7.19 42.08 47.30
C CYS A 3 7.17 41.94 45.77
N ASN A 4 8.36 41.98 45.19
CA ASN A 4 8.68 41.52 43.84
C ASN A 4 8.41 40.01 43.70
N PRO A 5 8.00 39.57 42.50
CA PRO A 5 8.50 38.33 41.96
C PRO A 5 9.31 38.57 40.68
N ALA A 6 10.51 38.00 40.68
CA ALA A 6 11.41 37.95 39.54
C ALA A 6 10.80 37.12 38.40
N ILE A 7 10.91 37.66 37.18
CA ILE A 7 10.57 36.98 35.94
C ILE A 7 11.70 36.01 35.64
N ALA A 8 11.48 34.72 35.90
CA ALA A 8 12.36 33.65 35.43
C ALA A 8 11.96 33.29 34.00
N PHE A 9 12.76 33.74 33.03
CA PHE A 9 12.78 33.19 31.67
C PHE A 9 13.31 31.76 31.74
N VAL A 10 12.41 30.76 31.69
CA VAL A 10 12.79 29.39 31.39
C VAL A 10 12.71 29.24 29.87
N GLY A 11 13.88 29.30 29.23
CA GLY A 11 14.03 29.08 27.80
C GLY A 11 13.48 27.71 27.39
N ALA A 12 12.67 27.73 26.34
CA ALA A 12 12.05 26.55 25.76
C ALA A 12 13.11 25.52 25.36
N ALA A 13 13.07 24.35 25.99
CA ALA A 13 13.65 23.15 25.41
C ALA A 13 12.76 22.74 24.23
N ILE A 14 13.16 23.09 23.01
CA ILE A 14 12.61 22.48 21.80
C ILE A 14 13.14 21.04 21.78
N VAL A 15 12.42 20.14 22.44
CA VAL A 15 12.56 18.71 22.24
C VAL A 15 11.84 18.39 20.93
N SER A 16 12.54 18.55 19.81
CA SER A 16 12.10 18.00 18.52
C SER A 16 12.52 16.53 18.47
N VAL A 17 11.73 15.68 19.11
CA VAL A 17 11.66 14.23 18.92
C VAL A 17 10.15 13.95 19.04
N VAL A 18 9.43 13.58 17.99
CA VAL A 18 9.41 12.22 17.44
C VAL A 18 9.18 12.26 15.93
N ALA A 19 10.14 11.75 15.17
CA ALA A 19 9.88 11.24 13.84
C ALA A 19 8.93 10.03 13.95
N THR A 20 7.71 10.17 13.46
CA THR A 20 6.91 9.04 12.97
C THR A 20 6.48 9.36 11.55
N PRO A 21 7.17 8.83 10.52
CA PRO A 21 6.47 8.54 9.28
C PRO A 21 5.47 7.40 9.58
N PRO A 22 4.16 7.62 9.41
CA PRO A 22 3.13 6.64 9.72
C PRO A 22 3.24 5.39 8.83
N SER A 23 2.69 4.29 9.34
CA SER A 23 2.72 2.91 8.82
C SER A 23 2.41 2.76 7.33
N TYR A 24 3.07 1.81 6.65
CA TYR A 24 2.60 1.33 5.34
C TYR A 24 2.84 -0.16 5.22
N GLY A 25 2.03 -0.95 5.92
CA GLY A 25 1.57 -2.17 5.31
C GLY A 25 0.15 -1.98 4.76
N ALA A 26 -0.24 -2.73 3.73
CA ALA A 26 -1.59 -2.73 3.18
C ALA A 26 -2.56 -2.91 4.36
N PRO A 27 -3.32 -1.88 4.74
CA PRO A 27 -4.14 -1.93 5.94
C PRO A 27 -5.50 -2.53 5.62
N ALA A 28 -5.68 -3.07 4.41
CA ALA A 28 -6.90 -3.71 3.96
C ALA A 28 -6.55 -4.92 3.07
N ALA A 29 -7.37 -5.97 3.14
CA ALA A 29 -7.31 -7.10 2.21
C ALA A 29 -8.70 -7.71 2.03
N PHE A 30 -9.08 -8.05 0.80
CA PHE A 30 -10.29 -8.82 0.56
C PHE A 30 -10.17 -10.27 1.05
N SER A 31 -11.30 -10.91 1.33
CA SER A 31 -11.40 -12.38 1.36
C SER A 31 -11.28 -12.99 -0.03
N ASP A 32 -10.99 -14.29 -0.06
CA ASP A 32 -10.80 -15.06 -1.31
C ASP A 32 -12.07 -15.06 -2.19
N ASP A 33 -13.26 -14.98 -1.58
CA ASP A 33 -14.55 -14.90 -2.27
C ASP A 33 -15.01 -13.48 -2.60
N GLY A 34 -14.26 -12.45 -2.16
CA GLY A 34 -14.57 -11.05 -2.41
C GLY A 34 -15.81 -10.51 -1.68
N ASN A 35 -16.32 -11.23 -0.67
CA ASN A 35 -17.48 -10.82 0.13
C ASN A 35 -17.10 -10.12 1.44
N HIS A 36 -15.86 -10.30 1.91
CA HIS A 36 -15.36 -9.68 3.12
C HIS A 36 -14.14 -8.80 2.83
N VAL A 37 -13.94 -7.80 3.69
CA VAL A 37 -12.72 -6.99 3.73
C VAL A 37 -12.18 -6.99 5.16
N TYR A 38 -10.90 -7.33 5.29
CA TYR A 38 -10.17 -7.28 6.54
C TYR A 38 -9.44 -5.95 6.65
N LEU A 39 -9.59 -5.20 7.75
CA LEU A 39 -8.90 -3.94 7.99
C LEU A 39 -7.99 -4.00 9.21
N LEU A 40 -6.78 -3.44 9.10
CA LEU A 40 -5.93 -3.11 10.24
C LEU A 40 -6.29 -1.72 10.78
N GLY A 41 -6.03 -1.45 12.05
CA GLY A 41 -6.39 -0.16 12.65
C GLY A 41 -5.53 0.17 13.85
N SER A 42 -5.09 1.43 13.95
CA SER A 42 -4.26 1.91 15.06
C SER A 42 -4.98 1.85 16.42
N LYS A 43 -6.32 1.96 16.40
CA LYS A 43 -7.19 1.92 17.59
C LYS A 43 -7.68 0.51 17.90
N LEU A 44 -7.39 -0.48 17.06
CA LEU A 44 -7.73 -1.87 17.32
C LEU A 44 -6.73 -2.49 18.32
N PRO A 45 -7.14 -3.47 19.14
CA PRO A 45 -6.22 -4.25 19.95
C PRO A 45 -5.10 -4.87 19.10
N LYS A 46 -3.89 -4.99 19.66
CA LYS A 46 -2.78 -5.69 18.99
C LYS A 46 -3.19 -7.10 18.59
N GLY A 47 -2.73 -7.54 17.41
CA GLY A 47 -3.06 -8.85 16.86
C GLY A 47 -4.51 -9.03 16.46
N THR A 48 -5.23 -7.94 16.18
CA THR A 48 -6.60 -8.00 15.66
C THR A 48 -6.74 -7.21 14.37
N ALA A 49 -7.72 -7.61 13.56
CA ALA A 49 -8.23 -6.89 12.41
C ALA A 49 -9.74 -6.71 12.56
N LEU A 50 -10.33 -5.85 11.75
CA LEU A 50 -11.78 -5.78 11.56
C LEU A 50 -12.15 -6.64 10.35
N ASP A 51 -13.10 -7.55 10.49
CA ASP A 51 -13.73 -8.30 9.40
C ASP A 51 -15.04 -7.61 9.04
N ILE A 52 -15.09 -7.04 7.84
CA ILE A 52 -16.24 -6.36 7.28
C ILE A 52 -16.92 -7.29 6.29
N ASP A 53 -18.18 -7.61 6.55
CA ASP A 53 -19.06 -8.29 5.60
C ASP A 53 -19.67 -7.26 4.64
N LEU A 54 -19.35 -7.35 3.36
CA LEU A 54 -19.86 -6.43 2.33
C LEU A 54 -21.29 -6.78 1.87
N THR A 55 -21.80 -7.97 2.20
CA THR A 55 -23.16 -8.40 1.85
C THR A 55 -24.14 -7.86 2.88
N ASP A 56 -23.83 -8.08 4.16
CA ASP A 56 -24.69 -7.68 5.27
C ASP A 56 -24.35 -6.27 5.80
N LEU A 57 -23.25 -5.68 5.32
CA LEU A 57 -22.71 -4.38 5.77
C LEU A 57 -22.48 -4.35 7.29
N THR A 58 -21.94 -5.45 7.82
CA THR A 58 -21.61 -5.58 9.24
C THR A 58 -20.10 -5.66 9.47
N ALA A 59 -19.67 -5.38 10.69
CA ALA A 59 -18.26 -5.47 11.05
C ALA A 59 -18.09 -6.18 12.40
N LYS A 60 -17.10 -7.05 12.48
CA LYS A 60 -16.73 -7.76 13.72
C LYS A 60 -15.22 -7.83 13.86
N LYS A 61 -14.74 -8.07 15.09
CA LYS A 61 -13.30 -8.25 15.33
C LYS A 61 -12.85 -9.63 14.88
N LEU A 62 -11.74 -9.69 14.15
CA LEU A 62 -11.01 -10.89 13.80
C LEU A 62 -9.73 -10.96 14.64
N ASN A 63 -9.53 -12.09 15.32
CA ASN A 63 -8.29 -12.36 16.03
C ASN A 63 -7.26 -12.98 15.08
N LEU A 64 -6.07 -12.38 14.98
CA LEU A 64 -4.97 -12.88 14.16
C LEU A 64 -4.03 -13.82 14.94
N GLY A 65 -4.36 -14.13 16.20
CA GLY A 65 -3.67 -15.10 17.06
C GLY A 65 -2.23 -14.73 17.40
N VAL A 66 -1.90 -13.43 17.35
CA VAL A 66 -0.61 -12.88 17.79
C VAL A 66 -0.84 -11.80 18.86
N SER A 67 0.15 -11.54 19.70
CA SER A 67 0.07 -10.50 20.74
C SER A 67 0.78 -9.19 20.37
N THR A 68 1.33 -9.12 19.15
CA THR A 68 2.09 -7.98 18.65
C THR A 68 1.31 -7.18 17.61
N GLU A 69 1.81 -6.00 17.30
CA GLU A 69 1.27 -5.18 16.22
C GLU A 69 1.46 -5.87 14.86
N VAL A 70 0.40 -5.83 14.05
CA VAL A 70 0.41 -6.33 12.67
C VAL A 70 0.64 -5.13 11.76
N ARG A 71 1.59 -5.26 10.85
CA ARG A 71 2.08 -4.17 10.00
C ARG A 71 1.37 -4.14 8.65
N GLY A 72 1.13 -5.30 8.04
CA GLY A 72 0.47 -5.43 6.75
C GLY A 72 -0.26 -6.75 6.61
N ILE A 73 -1.29 -6.76 5.75
CA ILE A 73 -2.13 -7.92 5.44
C ILE A 73 -2.28 -8.07 3.93
N ALA A 74 -2.35 -9.31 3.45
CA ALA A 74 -2.64 -9.60 2.05
C ALA A 74 -3.54 -10.83 1.91
N ASN A 75 -4.42 -10.79 0.93
CA ASN A 75 -5.20 -11.96 0.55
C ASN A 75 -4.27 -13.06 0.01
N ALA A 76 -4.51 -14.30 0.40
CA ALA A 76 -3.92 -15.48 -0.22
C ALA A 76 -5.01 -16.56 -0.42
N PRO A 77 -4.76 -17.58 -1.26
CA PRO A 77 -5.74 -18.64 -1.49
C PRO A 77 -6.20 -19.27 -0.16
N ARG A 78 -7.50 -19.13 0.12
CA ARG A 78 -8.17 -19.61 1.34
C ARG A 78 -7.53 -19.16 2.67
N ALA A 79 -6.81 -18.04 2.68
CA ALA A 79 -6.09 -17.57 3.85
C ALA A 79 -5.85 -16.05 3.83
N LEU A 80 -5.53 -15.51 5.00
CA LEU A 80 -4.98 -14.18 5.14
C LEU A 80 -3.48 -14.31 5.47
N LEU A 81 -2.64 -13.67 4.66
CA LEU A 81 -1.24 -13.44 5.03
C LEU A 81 -1.17 -12.18 5.87
N PHE A 82 -0.32 -12.19 6.88
CA PHE A 82 -0.08 -11.01 7.68
C PHE A 82 1.34 -11.01 8.24
N VAL A 83 1.90 -9.82 8.37
CA VAL A 83 3.25 -9.63 8.93
C VAL A 83 3.19 -8.87 10.24
N THR A 84 3.95 -9.33 11.21
CA THR A 84 4.43 -8.52 12.32
C THR A 84 5.82 -8.00 11.95
N GLU A 85 6.42 -7.09 12.71
CA GLU A 85 7.79 -6.64 12.44
C GLU A 85 8.82 -7.79 12.34
N LYS A 86 8.54 -8.94 12.97
CA LYS A 86 9.50 -10.04 13.13
C LYS A 86 9.19 -11.27 12.29
N SER A 87 7.94 -11.49 11.90
CA SER A 87 7.53 -12.77 11.32
C SER A 87 6.34 -12.61 10.37
N LEU A 88 6.34 -13.43 9.33
CA LEU A 88 5.24 -13.65 8.40
C LEU A 88 4.40 -14.83 8.88
N TYR A 89 3.08 -14.66 8.81
CA TYR A 89 2.10 -15.66 9.21
C TYR A 89 1.07 -15.88 8.11
N ARG A 90 0.43 -17.06 8.17
CA ARG A 90 -0.74 -17.42 7.36
C ARG A 90 -1.86 -17.88 8.28
N LEU A 91 -3.01 -17.22 8.20
CA LEU A 91 -4.24 -17.60 8.89
C LEU A 91 -5.20 -18.25 7.89
N PRO A 92 -5.49 -19.56 8.00
CA PRO A 92 -6.54 -20.19 7.22
C PRO A 92 -7.91 -19.57 7.52
N LEU A 93 -8.71 -19.34 6.48
CA LEU A 93 -10.06 -18.76 6.58
C LEU A 93 -11.12 -19.73 6.00
N PRO A 94 -12.38 -19.68 6.49
CA PRO A 94 -12.91 -18.79 7.52
C PRO A 94 -12.53 -19.21 8.96
N THR A 95 -12.00 -20.42 9.13
CA THR A 95 -11.60 -20.98 10.42
C THR A 95 -10.21 -21.58 10.35
N GLY A 96 -9.42 -21.40 11.40
CA GLY A 96 -8.09 -21.98 11.52
C GLY A 96 -7.25 -21.22 12.53
N GLU A 97 -6.06 -21.74 12.80
CA GLU A 97 -5.07 -21.08 13.65
C GLU A 97 -3.94 -20.51 12.78
N PRO A 98 -3.36 -19.36 13.15
CA PRO A 98 -2.26 -18.78 12.39
C PRO A 98 -0.99 -19.65 12.48
N GLY A 99 -0.44 -19.99 11.33
CA GLY A 99 0.86 -20.65 11.22
C GLY A 99 1.97 -19.67 10.84
N LYS A 100 3.10 -19.69 11.55
CA LYS A 100 4.28 -18.90 11.16
C LYS A 100 4.92 -19.51 9.91
N ILE A 101 5.19 -18.69 8.90
CA ILE A 101 5.89 -19.11 7.67
C ILE A 101 7.41 -18.91 7.84
N CYS A 102 7.83 -17.68 8.11
CA CYS A 102 9.24 -17.32 8.25
C CYS A 102 9.44 -16.11 9.16
N ASP A 103 10.69 -15.87 9.57
CA ASP A 103 11.10 -14.68 10.31
C ASP A 103 11.69 -13.63 9.35
N ALA A 104 11.67 -12.36 9.78
CA ALA A 104 12.27 -11.26 9.06
C ALA A 104 13.78 -11.51 8.86
N PRO A 105 14.34 -11.19 7.67
CA PRO A 105 15.76 -11.29 7.42
C PRO A 105 16.60 -10.54 8.46
N ALA A 106 17.82 -11.01 8.73
CA ALA A 106 18.70 -10.39 9.70
C ALA A 106 18.93 -8.90 9.40
N GLY A 107 18.82 -8.05 10.42
CA GLY A 107 18.96 -6.60 10.30
C GLY A 107 17.73 -5.86 9.75
N CYS A 108 16.70 -6.58 9.31
CA CYS A 108 15.46 -6.02 8.77
C CYS A 108 14.27 -6.21 9.72
N LEU A 109 13.21 -5.45 9.46
CA LEU A 109 11.87 -5.62 10.04
C LEU A 109 10.86 -5.64 8.89
N PHE A 110 9.88 -6.55 8.94
CA PHE A 110 8.78 -6.49 7.98
C PHE A 110 7.94 -5.24 8.20
N ASN A 111 7.55 -4.63 7.09
CA ASN A 111 6.73 -3.44 7.04
C ASN A 111 5.42 -3.70 6.28
N ASP A 112 5.46 -4.53 5.24
CA ASP A 112 4.27 -4.94 4.49
C ASP A 112 4.45 -6.33 3.85
N VAL A 113 3.36 -6.84 3.28
CA VAL A 113 3.30 -8.06 2.49
C VAL A 113 2.36 -7.90 1.30
N ALA A 114 2.75 -8.45 0.14
CA ALA A 114 1.88 -8.61 -1.01
C ALA A 114 1.95 -10.05 -1.53
N CYS A 115 0.83 -10.58 -2.01
CA CYS A 115 0.74 -11.96 -2.51
C CYS A 115 0.68 -11.96 -4.04
N ASN A 116 1.66 -12.59 -4.68
CA ASN A 116 1.60 -12.91 -6.09
C ASN A 116 0.91 -14.27 -6.25
N ARG A 117 -0.41 -14.25 -6.44
CA ARG A 117 -1.22 -15.46 -6.59
C ARG A 117 -0.91 -16.21 -7.89
N ALA A 118 -0.60 -15.49 -8.97
CA ALA A 118 -0.32 -16.09 -10.27
C ALA A 118 0.97 -16.93 -10.27
N GLN A 119 1.97 -16.50 -9.49
CA GLN A 119 3.28 -17.16 -9.42
C GLN A 119 3.55 -17.86 -8.09
N HIS A 120 2.56 -17.97 -7.21
CA HIS A 120 2.70 -18.57 -5.88
C HIS A 120 3.86 -17.96 -5.07
N GLY A 121 3.96 -16.63 -5.09
CA GLY A 121 5.01 -15.88 -4.42
C GLY A 121 4.48 -14.88 -3.40
N ILE A 122 5.36 -14.48 -2.47
CA ILE A 122 5.07 -13.49 -1.44
C ILE A 122 6.17 -12.43 -1.50
N LEU A 123 5.79 -11.20 -1.80
CA LEU A 123 6.65 -10.04 -1.69
C LEU A 123 6.57 -9.50 -0.26
N LEU A 124 7.74 -9.32 0.35
CA LEU A 124 7.91 -8.81 1.70
C LEU A 124 8.61 -7.46 1.61
N LEU A 125 7.90 -6.40 1.98
CA LEU A 125 8.49 -5.06 2.05
C LEU A 125 9.07 -4.88 3.45
N CYS A 126 10.35 -4.54 3.52
CA CYS A 126 11.08 -4.41 4.77
C CYS A 126 11.60 -2.98 4.96
N ARG A 127 11.98 -2.70 6.20
CA ARG A 127 12.87 -1.59 6.56
C ARG A 127 14.06 -2.11 7.35
N THR A 128 15.22 -1.50 7.20
CA THR A 128 16.34 -1.77 8.09
C THR A 128 16.02 -1.28 9.50
N LYS A 129 16.63 -1.88 10.53
CA LYS A 129 16.40 -1.48 11.92
C LYS A 129 16.82 -0.03 12.22
N ASP A 130 17.75 0.52 11.45
CA ASP A 130 18.16 1.92 11.54
C ASP A 130 17.28 2.86 10.69
N GLY A 131 16.30 2.32 9.96
CA GLY A 131 15.31 3.04 9.18
C GLY A 131 15.85 3.73 7.93
N ARG A 132 17.10 3.47 7.52
CA ARG A 132 17.75 4.14 6.39
C ARG A 132 17.41 3.52 5.05
N ASP A 133 17.30 2.20 5.00
CA ASP A 133 17.05 1.46 3.76
C ASP A 133 15.73 0.68 3.84
N TRP A 134 15.15 0.43 2.66
CA TRP A 134 13.85 -0.21 2.49
C TRP A 134 13.98 -1.43 1.57
N PRO A 135 14.73 -2.47 1.98
CA PRO A 135 14.94 -3.64 1.14
C PRO A 135 13.61 -4.40 0.94
N SER A 136 13.50 -5.08 -0.19
CA SER A 136 12.37 -5.94 -0.50
C SER A 136 12.87 -7.37 -0.70
N TYR A 137 12.09 -8.33 -0.23
CA TYR A 137 12.42 -9.75 -0.36
C TYR A 137 11.28 -10.51 -1.01
N TYR A 138 11.59 -11.59 -1.72
CA TYR A 138 10.60 -12.47 -2.33
C TYR A 138 10.71 -13.87 -1.73
N LEU A 139 9.58 -14.44 -1.32
CA LEU A 139 9.48 -15.83 -0.90
C LEU A 139 8.65 -16.60 -1.92
N ARG A 140 9.27 -17.54 -2.62
CA ARG A 140 8.57 -18.47 -3.51
C ARG A 140 8.00 -19.64 -2.69
N GLU A 141 6.86 -20.21 -3.10
CA GLU A 141 6.21 -21.33 -2.40
C GLU A 141 7.14 -22.53 -2.14
N GLN A 142 8.10 -22.77 -3.04
CA GLN A 142 9.07 -23.86 -2.96
C GLN A 142 10.18 -23.60 -1.91
N GLU A 143 10.33 -22.35 -1.47
CA GLU A 143 11.46 -21.88 -0.67
C GLU A 143 11.07 -21.72 0.80
N LYS A 144 12.05 -21.87 1.69
CA LYS A 144 11.86 -21.69 3.15
C LYS A 144 12.31 -20.32 3.64
N THR A 145 13.12 -19.63 2.85
CA THR A 145 13.76 -18.37 3.21
C THR A 145 13.56 -17.36 2.10
N PRO A 146 13.15 -16.13 2.43
CA PRO A 146 12.93 -15.11 1.43
C PRO A 146 14.28 -14.61 0.87
N SER A 147 14.34 -14.41 -0.44
CA SER A 147 15.51 -13.94 -1.18
C SER A 147 15.45 -12.44 -1.40
N LEU A 148 16.58 -11.74 -1.25
CA LEU A 148 16.64 -10.29 -1.49
C LEU A 148 16.35 -9.99 -2.97
N ILE A 149 15.50 -9.00 -3.22
CA ILE A 149 15.22 -8.53 -4.58
C ILE A 149 16.06 -7.30 -4.87
N ALA A 150 16.75 -7.30 -6.00
CA ALA A 150 17.42 -6.13 -6.52
C ALA A 150 16.42 -5.18 -7.19
N THR A 151 16.31 -3.97 -6.67
CA THR A 151 15.62 -2.86 -7.33
C THR A 151 16.65 -1.90 -7.88
N ARG A 152 16.73 -1.77 -9.21
CA ARG A 152 17.58 -0.75 -9.84
C ARG A 152 16.77 0.54 -9.97
N ARG A 153 17.38 1.69 -9.64
CA ARG A 153 16.83 3.05 -9.83
C ARG A 153 15.67 3.48 -8.92
N VAL A 154 15.09 2.58 -8.13
CA VAL A 154 14.10 2.91 -7.10
C VAL A 154 14.56 2.42 -5.73
N ASN A 155 14.27 3.21 -4.70
CA ASN A 155 14.72 2.94 -3.33
C ASN A 155 13.77 2.04 -2.52
N ALA A 156 12.52 1.91 -2.95
CA ALA A 156 11.49 1.14 -2.28
C ALA A 156 10.33 0.81 -3.24
N LEU A 157 9.66 -0.31 -3.00
CA LEU A 157 8.44 -0.73 -3.70
C LEU A 157 7.22 -0.39 -2.82
N VAL A 158 6.88 0.88 -2.70
CA VAL A 158 5.91 1.35 -1.71
C VAL A 158 4.50 0.95 -2.11
N GLY A 159 3.71 0.41 -1.17
CA GLY A 159 2.30 0.06 -1.43
C GLY A 159 2.14 -0.97 -2.53
N ALA A 160 3.12 -1.87 -2.66
CA ALA A 160 3.19 -2.83 -3.75
C ALA A 160 2.03 -3.83 -3.70
N VAL A 161 1.43 -4.11 -4.85
CA VAL A 161 0.35 -5.09 -5.03
C VAL A 161 0.55 -5.87 -6.31
N PHE A 162 0.02 -7.09 -6.36
CA PHE A 162 -0.06 -7.87 -7.59
C PHE A 162 -1.49 -7.89 -8.10
N ASP A 163 -1.67 -7.81 -9.40
CA ASP A 163 -2.96 -8.14 -10.02
C ASP A 163 -3.15 -9.67 -10.14
N ARG A 164 -4.27 -10.07 -10.75
CA ARG A 164 -4.61 -11.50 -10.89
C ARG A 164 -3.72 -12.23 -11.89
N GLU A 165 -3.09 -11.51 -12.84
CA GLU A 165 -2.14 -12.04 -13.82
C GLU A 165 -0.70 -12.09 -13.29
N GLY A 166 -0.41 -11.40 -12.19
CA GLY A 166 0.90 -11.38 -11.55
C GLY A 166 1.75 -10.16 -11.92
N HIS A 167 1.17 -9.14 -12.56
CA HIS A 167 1.82 -7.84 -12.73
C HIS A 167 1.97 -7.17 -11.36
N LEU A 168 3.17 -6.67 -11.09
CA LEU A 168 3.51 -5.94 -9.89
C LEU A 168 3.27 -4.45 -10.11
N PHE A 169 2.39 -3.86 -9.33
CA PHE A 169 2.20 -2.41 -9.27
C PHE A 169 2.74 -1.88 -7.96
N PHE A 170 3.47 -0.76 -8.00
CA PHE A 170 4.00 -0.13 -6.80
C PHE A 170 4.21 1.38 -7.01
N ALA A 171 4.30 2.10 -5.90
CA ALA A 171 4.69 3.48 -5.90
C ALA A 171 6.20 3.62 -5.64
N ALA A 172 6.86 4.50 -6.40
CA ALA A 172 8.23 4.91 -6.13
C ALA A 172 8.43 6.36 -6.56
N GLU A 173 9.10 7.13 -5.71
CA GLU A 173 9.28 8.58 -5.86
C GLU A 173 7.95 9.37 -5.97
N GLY A 174 6.83 8.78 -5.54
CA GLY A 174 5.49 9.37 -5.61
C GLY A 174 4.72 9.02 -6.89
N ASP A 175 5.36 8.37 -7.86
CA ASP A 175 4.75 7.95 -9.11
C ASP A 175 4.36 6.47 -9.10
N ILE A 176 3.51 6.07 -10.05
CA ILE A 176 3.01 4.70 -10.20
C ILE A 176 3.84 3.95 -11.27
N TRP A 177 4.27 2.76 -10.88
CA TRP A 177 5.09 1.84 -11.67
C TRP A 177 4.37 0.51 -11.85
N GLU A 178 4.61 -0.13 -12.99
CA GLU A 178 4.23 -1.52 -13.26
C GLU A 178 5.48 -2.31 -13.62
N GLY A 179 5.50 -3.59 -13.28
CA GLY A 179 6.60 -4.47 -13.59
C GLY A 179 6.33 -5.90 -13.15
N SER A 180 7.41 -6.65 -12.93
CA SER A 180 7.35 -8.04 -12.50
C SER A 180 8.54 -8.41 -11.62
N VAL A 181 8.39 -9.48 -10.85
CA VAL A 181 9.49 -10.10 -10.11
C VAL A 181 10.07 -11.21 -10.98
N GLU A 182 11.17 -10.94 -11.64
CA GLU A 182 11.78 -11.87 -12.58
C GLU A 182 12.73 -12.84 -11.88
N PRO A 183 12.74 -14.14 -12.24
CA PRO A 183 13.87 -14.99 -11.90
C PRO A 183 15.15 -14.37 -12.47
N PRO A 184 16.29 -14.61 -11.82
CA PRO A 184 17.53 -14.05 -12.32
C PRO A 184 17.83 -14.66 -13.70
N PRO A 185 18.27 -13.84 -14.69
CA PRO A 185 18.54 -14.33 -16.04
C PRO A 185 19.73 -15.30 -16.06
N GLU A 186 20.61 -15.19 -15.06
CA GLU A 186 21.73 -16.10 -14.81
C GLU A 186 21.73 -16.49 -13.32
N PRO A 187 22.11 -17.72 -12.94
CA PRO A 187 22.07 -18.19 -11.56
C PRO A 187 22.83 -17.32 -10.53
N GLU A 188 23.81 -16.54 -11.00
CA GLU A 188 24.69 -15.72 -10.17
C GLU A 188 24.14 -14.30 -9.93
N LEU A 189 23.09 -13.92 -10.66
CA LEU A 189 22.43 -12.64 -10.49
C LEU A 189 21.31 -12.76 -9.45
N PRO A 190 21.01 -11.67 -8.71
CA PRO A 190 19.87 -11.67 -7.81
C PRO A 190 18.56 -11.64 -8.59
N ILE A 191 17.49 -12.15 -7.97
CA ILE A 191 16.11 -11.84 -8.36
C ILE A 191 15.98 -10.32 -8.43
N SER A 192 15.31 -9.80 -9.47
CA SER A 192 15.14 -8.36 -9.65
C SER A 192 13.69 -7.99 -9.93
N VAL A 193 13.35 -6.74 -9.60
CA VAL A 193 12.18 -6.10 -10.18
C VAL A 193 12.58 -5.40 -11.46
N GLU A 194 11.95 -5.78 -12.55
CA GLU A 194 11.98 -5.03 -13.81
C GLU A 194 10.67 -4.27 -13.92
N ALA A 195 10.74 -2.94 -14.01
CA ALA A 195 9.55 -2.09 -13.95
C ALA A 195 9.70 -0.81 -14.76
N ILE A 196 8.56 -0.31 -15.24
CA ILE A 196 8.41 0.91 -16.01
C ILE A 196 7.45 1.84 -15.28
N ARG A 197 7.87 3.10 -15.12
CA ARG A 197 6.97 4.16 -14.67
C ARG A 197 5.98 4.47 -15.78
N PHE A 198 4.68 4.45 -15.48
CA PHE A 198 3.64 4.79 -16.46
C PHE A 198 2.66 5.87 -15.97
N GLY A 199 2.55 6.07 -14.65
CA GLY A 199 1.67 7.08 -14.06
C GLY A 199 2.45 8.14 -13.29
N PRO A 200 3.03 9.15 -13.96
CA PRO A 200 3.67 10.27 -13.27
C PRO A 200 2.60 11.19 -12.66
N VAL A 201 2.30 10.97 -11.39
CA VAL A 201 1.21 11.65 -10.65
C VAL A 201 1.74 12.61 -9.59
N ALA A 202 3.04 12.56 -9.27
CA ALA A 202 3.67 13.46 -8.32
C ALA A 202 4.44 14.57 -9.04
N LEU A 203 4.41 15.77 -8.45
CA LEU A 203 5.38 16.81 -8.75
C LEU A 203 6.59 16.66 -7.83
N ARG A 204 7.80 16.68 -8.39
CA ARG A 204 9.02 16.66 -7.60
C ARG A 204 9.56 18.08 -7.46
N GLU A 205 9.66 18.56 -6.23
CA GLU A 205 10.21 19.88 -5.92
C GLU A 205 11.51 19.76 -5.11
N THR A 206 12.33 20.81 -5.17
CA THR A 206 13.61 20.90 -4.46
C THR A 206 13.50 21.67 -3.15
N ALA A 207 12.27 21.96 -2.69
CA ALA A 207 12.05 22.66 -1.45
C ALA A 207 12.60 21.84 -0.27
N ASN A 208 13.48 22.43 0.53
CA ASN A 208 14.04 21.81 1.74
C ASN A 208 13.05 21.73 2.92
N GLY A 209 11.80 22.18 2.72
CA GLY A 209 10.75 22.26 3.73
C GLY A 209 9.65 21.22 3.50
N THR A 210 8.45 21.49 4.02
CA THR A 210 7.32 20.59 3.88
C THR A 210 6.79 20.62 2.44
N SER A 211 6.87 19.50 1.73
CA SER A 211 6.50 19.46 0.30
C SER A 211 5.06 19.92 0.07
N SER A 212 4.80 20.69 -0.98
CA SER A 212 3.47 21.02 -1.49
C SER A 212 2.84 19.90 -2.34
N SER A 213 3.65 18.90 -2.73
CA SER A 213 3.23 17.80 -3.59
C SER A 213 2.74 16.58 -2.82
N THR A 214 1.87 15.80 -3.46
CA THR A 214 1.44 14.47 -3.02
C THR A 214 1.98 13.40 -3.97
N GLY A 215 2.28 12.23 -3.44
CA GLY A 215 2.68 11.06 -4.22
C GLY A 215 1.87 9.82 -3.83
N ALA A 216 1.77 8.88 -4.76
CA ALA A 216 1.16 7.59 -4.53
C ALA A 216 1.86 6.85 -3.39
N ARG A 217 1.09 6.16 -2.56
CA ARG A 217 1.59 5.53 -1.34
C ARG A 217 1.00 4.15 -1.05
N GLU A 218 -0.25 3.95 -1.39
CA GLU A 218 -0.89 2.63 -1.37
C GLU A 218 -1.61 2.47 -2.68
N LEU A 219 -1.59 1.26 -3.22
CA LEU A 219 -2.21 0.95 -4.50
C LEU A 219 -3.19 -0.20 -4.35
N ALA A 220 -4.20 -0.21 -5.21
CA ALA A 220 -5.02 -1.38 -5.49
C ALA A 220 -5.36 -1.41 -6.97
N VAL A 221 -5.67 -2.61 -7.47
CA VAL A 221 -5.93 -2.85 -8.89
C VAL A 221 -7.28 -3.53 -9.06
N ALA A 222 -8.09 -3.01 -9.98
CA ALA A 222 -9.27 -3.68 -10.51
C ALA A 222 -9.24 -3.56 -12.04
N GLY A 223 -9.06 -4.70 -12.72
CA GLY A 223 -8.80 -4.78 -14.15
C GLY A 223 -7.59 -3.92 -14.53
N ALA A 224 -7.78 -3.01 -15.48
CA ALA A 224 -6.74 -2.05 -15.88
C ALA A 224 -6.75 -0.75 -15.05
N THR A 225 -7.66 -0.62 -14.08
CA THR A 225 -7.78 0.60 -13.27
C THR A 225 -6.91 0.47 -12.03
N ILE A 226 -6.02 1.45 -11.84
CA ILE A 226 -5.11 1.53 -10.71
C ILE A 226 -5.60 2.63 -9.79
N TYR A 227 -5.98 2.21 -8.60
CA TYR A 227 -6.45 3.07 -7.52
C TYR A 227 -5.27 3.40 -6.61
N ALA A 228 -5.16 4.65 -6.18
CA ALA A 228 -4.04 5.08 -5.36
C ALA A 228 -4.46 6.04 -4.26
N HIS A 229 -4.01 5.77 -3.04
CA HIS A 229 -3.95 6.78 -1.99
C HIS A 229 -2.73 7.67 -2.23
N MET A 230 -3.02 8.93 -2.53
CA MET A 230 -2.02 9.99 -2.59
C MET A 230 -1.79 10.51 -1.18
N THR A 231 -0.53 10.72 -0.82
CA THR A 231 -0.15 11.34 0.46
C THR A 231 0.89 12.40 0.21
N ARG A 232 0.87 13.45 1.03
CA ARG A 232 1.86 14.51 0.99
C ARG A 232 3.28 13.92 1.06
N MET A 233 4.10 14.23 0.08
CA MET A 233 5.50 13.80 0.05
C MET A 233 6.23 14.40 1.27
N GLY A 234 6.98 13.58 2.00
CA GLY A 234 7.62 14.03 3.25
C GLY A 234 6.69 14.12 4.47
N GLY A 235 5.40 13.80 4.33
CA GLY A 235 4.55 13.31 5.42
C GLY A 235 3.72 14.33 6.23
N SER A 236 2.46 14.54 5.88
CA SER A 236 1.49 15.08 6.86
C SER A 236 0.07 14.55 6.69
N GLY A 237 -0.11 13.33 6.17
CA GLY A 237 -1.41 12.65 6.04
C GLY A 237 -2.44 13.29 5.09
N TRP A 238 -2.18 14.51 4.61
CA TRP A 238 -3.00 15.17 3.60
C TRP A 238 -2.80 14.50 2.23
N GLY A 239 -3.89 14.34 1.49
CA GLY A 239 -3.87 13.79 0.15
C GLY A 239 -5.26 13.32 -0.28
N GLU A 240 -5.30 12.70 -1.45
CA GLU A 240 -6.52 12.35 -2.16
C GLU A 240 -6.55 10.88 -2.54
N MET A 241 -7.75 10.34 -2.70
CA MET A 241 -7.96 9.07 -3.38
C MET A 241 -8.13 9.32 -4.87
N ILE A 242 -7.30 8.68 -5.70
CA ILE A 242 -7.33 8.83 -7.15
C ILE A 242 -7.43 7.48 -7.86
N SER A 243 -7.72 7.50 -9.16
CA SER A 243 -7.39 6.39 -10.05
C SER A 243 -6.79 6.88 -11.36
N VAL A 244 -5.94 6.03 -11.94
CA VAL A 244 -5.44 6.12 -13.32
C VAL A 244 -5.69 4.79 -14.02
N ARG A 245 -5.45 4.72 -15.33
CA ARG A 245 -5.53 3.45 -16.07
C ARG A 245 -4.13 2.98 -16.43
N TRP A 246 -3.85 1.70 -16.22
CA TRP A 246 -2.67 1.07 -16.77
C TRP A 246 -2.84 0.97 -18.29
N PRO A 247 -1.92 1.55 -19.09
CA PRO A 247 -2.04 1.57 -20.55
C PRO A 247 -1.72 0.21 -21.20
N GLY A 248 -1.36 -0.80 -20.40
CA GLY A 248 -0.81 -2.07 -20.84
C GLY A 248 0.69 -1.97 -21.14
N GLU A 249 1.27 -3.10 -21.52
CA GLU A 249 2.67 -3.14 -21.95
C GLU A 249 2.90 -2.17 -23.13
N PRO A 250 3.98 -1.37 -23.11
CA PRO A 250 4.29 -0.48 -24.22
C PRO A 250 4.48 -1.30 -25.49
N LYS A 251 3.66 -1.06 -26.53
CA LYS A 251 3.83 -1.74 -27.81
C LYS A 251 4.87 -1.00 -28.64
N GLY A 252 5.89 -1.70 -29.14
CA GLY A 252 6.79 -1.17 -30.16
C GLY A 252 6.05 -0.86 -31.46
N GLU A 253 6.67 -0.09 -32.36
CA GLU A 253 6.05 0.36 -33.63
C GLU A 253 5.54 -0.80 -34.51
N ASP A 254 6.10 -2.01 -34.34
CA ASP A 254 5.71 -3.22 -35.07
C ASP A 254 4.83 -4.19 -34.24
N GLY A 255 4.29 -3.77 -33.09
CA GLY A 255 3.55 -4.66 -32.18
C GLY A 255 4.43 -5.69 -31.46
N LYS A 256 5.76 -5.55 -31.53
CA LYS A 256 6.74 -6.31 -30.72
C LYS A 256 6.94 -5.63 -29.37
N ALA A 257 7.50 -6.37 -28.40
CA ALA A 257 7.94 -5.82 -27.12
C ALA A 257 8.80 -4.57 -27.37
N PRO A 258 8.66 -3.53 -26.53
CA PRO A 258 9.34 -2.27 -26.75
C PRO A 258 10.85 -2.54 -26.70
N SER A 259 11.58 -2.13 -27.74
CA SER A 259 13.04 -2.13 -27.66
C SER A 259 13.44 -1.15 -26.55
N ILE A 260 14.59 -1.40 -25.92
CA ILE A 260 15.22 -0.49 -24.94
C ILE A 260 15.42 0.94 -25.52
N GLU A 261 15.33 1.08 -26.85
CA GLU A 261 15.31 2.33 -27.59
C GLU A 261 13.89 2.93 -27.75
N SER A 262 13.03 2.85 -26.72
CA SER A 262 11.73 3.53 -26.77
C SER A 262 11.97 5.04 -26.84
N GLY A 263 11.73 5.63 -28.01
CA GLY A 263 11.85 7.07 -28.21
C GLY A 263 10.99 7.86 -27.23
N VAL A 264 11.30 9.14 -27.03
CA VAL A 264 10.55 10.02 -26.11
C VAL A 264 9.05 10.04 -26.43
N LYS A 265 8.68 9.94 -27.71
CA LYS A 265 7.28 9.97 -28.17
C LYS A 265 6.46 8.80 -27.59
N PRO A 266 6.81 7.51 -27.79
CA PRO A 266 6.14 6.39 -27.11
C PRO A 266 5.99 6.59 -25.60
N ASN A 267 7.03 7.04 -24.91
CA ASN A 267 6.98 7.25 -23.45
C ASN A 267 5.95 8.31 -23.06
N VAL A 268 5.90 9.43 -23.79
CA VAL A 268 4.90 10.50 -23.56
C VAL A 268 3.48 10.01 -23.85
N GLU A 269 3.28 9.21 -24.91
CA GLU A 269 1.96 8.65 -25.22
C GLU A 269 1.49 7.64 -24.16
N THR A 270 2.39 6.85 -23.58
CA THR A 270 2.10 6.01 -22.41
C THR A 270 1.56 6.86 -21.24
N PHE A 271 2.24 7.96 -20.91
CA PHE A 271 1.80 8.84 -19.82
C PHE A 271 0.45 9.49 -20.11
N LYS A 272 0.24 10.00 -21.34
CA LYS A 272 -1.04 10.58 -21.74
C LYS A 272 -2.17 9.56 -21.65
N SER A 273 -1.95 8.35 -22.14
CA SER A 273 -2.93 7.27 -22.09
C SER A 273 -3.31 6.93 -20.65
N ALA A 274 -2.32 6.80 -19.76
CA ALA A 274 -2.55 6.49 -18.36
C ALA A 274 -3.34 7.58 -17.61
N LEU A 275 -3.00 8.84 -17.88
CA LEU A 275 -3.59 10.00 -17.20
C LEU A 275 -4.90 10.49 -17.84
N ALA A 276 -5.23 10.05 -19.06
CA ALA A 276 -6.47 10.45 -19.74
C ALA A 276 -7.75 10.05 -19.00
N THR A 277 -7.69 8.99 -18.19
CA THR A 277 -8.81 8.49 -17.38
C THR A 277 -8.64 8.81 -15.90
N PHE A 278 -7.85 9.83 -15.58
CA PHE A 278 -7.63 10.26 -14.20
C PHE A 278 -8.95 10.66 -13.53
N ARG A 279 -9.19 10.15 -12.32
CA ARG A 279 -10.34 10.50 -11.48
C ARG A 279 -9.87 10.79 -10.05
N VAL A 280 -10.55 11.73 -9.39
CA VAL A 280 -10.39 12.03 -7.96
C VAL A 280 -11.70 11.66 -7.26
N TYR A 281 -11.60 10.89 -6.17
CA TYR A 281 -12.74 10.40 -5.40
C TYR A 281 -12.96 11.16 -4.10
N GLY A 282 -11.99 11.97 -3.69
CA GLY A 282 -12.07 12.85 -2.53
C GLY A 282 -10.84 12.76 -1.62
N PRO A 283 -10.81 13.58 -0.56
CA PRO A 283 -9.69 13.61 0.36
C PRO A 283 -9.63 12.34 1.21
N ASN A 284 -8.42 11.85 1.51
CA ASN A 284 -8.24 10.71 2.41
C ASN A 284 -7.90 11.14 3.84
N GLN A 285 -7.28 12.31 4.04
CA GLN A 285 -6.83 12.83 5.34
C GLN A 285 -6.19 11.77 6.26
N GLY A 286 -5.41 10.87 5.68
CA GLY A 286 -4.70 9.81 6.39
C GLY A 286 -5.51 8.55 6.65
N ALA A 287 -6.74 8.44 6.15
CA ALA A 287 -7.38 7.14 5.97
C ALA A 287 -6.59 6.35 4.91
N SER A 288 -6.17 5.14 5.28
CA SER A 288 -5.29 4.31 4.46
C SER A 288 -5.95 3.01 3.95
N TYR A 289 -7.26 2.84 4.13
CA TYR A 289 -7.92 1.59 3.70
C TYR A 289 -8.06 1.52 2.19
N LEU A 290 -7.24 0.70 1.52
CA LEU A 290 -7.27 0.45 0.09
C LEU A 290 -6.84 -0.99 -0.22
N CYS A 291 -7.67 -1.75 -0.94
CA CYS A 291 -7.31 -3.07 -1.44
C CYS A 291 -8.12 -3.48 -2.68
N GLY A 292 -7.54 -4.34 -3.52
CA GLY A 292 -8.21 -4.94 -4.68
C GLY A 292 -8.71 -6.35 -4.37
N SER A 293 -9.80 -6.77 -5.00
CA SER A 293 -10.32 -8.14 -4.85
C SER A 293 -9.45 -9.15 -5.62
N PRO A 294 -9.39 -10.42 -5.17
CA PRO A 294 -8.50 -11.41 -5.79
C PRO A 294 -8.88 -11.79 -7.23
N ASP A 295 -10.15 -11.60 -7.61
CA ASP A 295 -10.63 -11.80 -8.98
C ASP A 295 -10.32 -10.60 -9.90
N GLY A 296 -9.75 -9.53 -9.35
CA GLY A 296 -9.39 -8.31 -10.06
C GLY A 296 -10.58 -7.46 -10.50
N ARG A 297 -11.78 -7.65 -9.94
CA ARG A 297 -13.00 -6.96 -10.39
C ARG A 297 -13.47 -5.83 -9.50
N LYS A 298 -13.04 -5.82 -8.23
CA LYS A 298 -13.48 -4.85 -7.24
C LYS A 298 -12.29 -4.18 -6.59
N VAL A 299 -12.50 -2.95 -6.14
CA VAL A 299 -11.64 -2.27 -5.19
C VAL A 299 -12.47 -1.89 -3.97
N PHE A 300 -11.88 -1.92 -2.80
CA PHE A 300 -12.43 -1.33 -1.59
C PHE A 300 -11.52 -0.19 -1.17
N PHE A 301 -12.11 0.95 -0.84
CA PHE A 301 -11.33 2.06 -0.29
C PHE A 301 -12.12 2.94 0.66
N ALA A 302 -11.41 3.80 1.38
CA ALA A 302 -12.00 4.78 2.26
C ALA A 302 -11.56 6.22 1.95
N THR A 303 -12.47 7.17 2.15
CA THR A 303 -12.17 8.61 2.12
C THR A 303 -12.64 9.28 3.42
N ARG A 304 -12.17 10.50 3.68
CA ARG A 304 -12.64 11.34 4.79
C ARG A 304 -13.23 12.62 4.23
N ASN A 305 -14.35 13.07 4.78
CA ASN A 305 -15.04 14.25 4.27
C ASN A 305 -14.45 15.53 4.88
N GLU A 306 -14.24 16.57 4.07
CA GLU A 306 -13.75 17.88 4.53
C GLU A 306 -14.85 18.76 5.15
N ASP A 307 -16.11 18.56 4.74
CA ASP A 307 -17.23 19.49 5.02
C ASP A 307 -18.10 19.14 6.24
N VAL A 308 -17.78 18.08 6.99
CA VAL A 308 -18.56 17.70 8.18
C VAL A 308 -17.82 18.21 9.41
N ASP A 309 -18.56 18.79 10.36
CA ASP A 309 -18.10 19.28 11.66
C ASP A 309 -16.88 18.47 12.16
N PRO A 310 -15.76 19.11 12.55
CA PRO A 310 -14.54 18.43 13.01
C PRO A 310 -14.76 17.43 14.18
N ASN A 311 -15.93 17.44 14.81
CA ASN A 311 -16.38 16.46 15.80
C ASN A 311 -17.07 15.21 15.22
N THR A 312 -17.35 15.18 13.92
CA THR A 312 -18.04 14.10 13.17
C THR A 312 -17.23 13.65 11.95
N LYS A 313 -15.94 13.33 12.18
CA LYS A 313 -14.99 12.76 11.21
C LYS A 313 -15.42 11.37 10.74
N GLY A 314 -16.48 11.28 9.96
CA GLY A 314 -16.94 10.02 9.39
C GLY A 314 -16.01 9.57 8.27
N VAL A 315 -15.36 8.42 8.44
CA VAL A 315 -14.76 7.69 7.33
C VAL A 315 -15.90 7.16 6.45
N ARG A 316 -15.78 7.37 5.14
CA ARG A 316 -16.70 6.81 4.14
C ARG A 316 -16.03 5.67 3.43
N PHE A 317 -16.73 4.56 3.28
CA PHE A 317 -16.22 3.37 2.61
C PHE A 317 -16.90 3.21 1.25
N TYR A 318 -16.13 2.78 0.26
CA TYR A 318 -16.56 2.65 -1.11
C TYR A 318 -16.17 1.27 -1.63
N VAL A 319 -16.98 0.74 -2.53
CA VAL A 319 -16.60 -0.36 -3.42
C VAL A 319 -16.63 0.17 -4.84
N GLY A 320 -15.51 0.05 -5.54
CA GLY A 320 -15.41 0.35 -6.96
C GLY A 320 -15.22 -0.91 -7.80
N ASP A 321 -15.27 -0.73 -9.12
CA ASP A 321 -15.11 -1.79 -10.11
C ASP A 321 -13.92 -1.57 -11.07
N ASP A 322 -13.79 -2.46 -12.06
CA ASP A 322 -12.75 -2.42 -13.08
C ASP A 322 -12.97 -1.35 -14.17
N ALA A 323 -14.15 -0.72 -14.20
CA ALA A 323 -14.48 0.41 -15.07
C ALA A 323 -14.18 1.78 -14.45
N GLY A 324 -13.82 1.82 -13.16
CA GLY A 324 -13.58 3.08 -12.43
C GLY A 324 -14.85 3.66 -11.82
N GLU A 325 -15.95 2.93 -11.83
CA GLU A 325 -17.19 3.33 -11.16
C GLU A 325 -17.12 2.96 -9.68
N VAL A 326 -17.63 3.83 -8.82
CA VAL A 326 -17.55 3.66 -7.36
C VAL A 326 -18.90 3.86 -6.70
N HIS A 327 -19.18 3.02 -5.71
CA HIS A 327 -20.42 3.04 -4.94
C HIS A 327 -20.12 3.23 -3.47
N LEU A 328 -20.82 4.19 -2.85
CA LEU A 328 -20.74 4.45 -1.42
C LEU A 328 -21.46 3.35 -0.64
N LEU A 329 -20.84 2.86 0.43
CA LEU A 329 -21.43 1.88 1.34
C LEU A 329 -22.24 2.59 2.46
N ASP A 330 -23.35 3.23 2.10
CA ASP A 330 -24.15 4.09 3.01
C ASP A 330 -24.65 3.38 4.30
N GLY A 331 -24.82 2.06 4.25
CA GLY A 331 -25.24 1.24 5.39
C GLY A 331 -24.10 0.89 6.37
N LEU A 332 -22.84 1.02 5.94
CA LEU A 332 -21.69 0.58 6.71
C LEU A 332 -21.25 1.68 7.70
N LYS A 333 -21.56 1.49 8.98
CA LYS A 333 -21.17 2.40 10.06
C LYS A 333 -20.09 1.77 10.91
N ILE A 334 -18.85 2.17 10.68
CA ILE A 334 -17.69 1.73 11.44
C ILE A 334 -17.03 2.97 12.05
N ASP A 335 -16.83 2.94 13.36
CA ASP A 335 -15.97 3.93 14.02
C ASP A 335 -14.56 3.81 13.47
N ASP A 336 -13.98 4.94 13.06
CA ASP A 336 -12.67 4.97 12.41
C ASP A 336 -11.62 4.14 13.17
N PRO A 337 -11.18 2.99 12.61
CA PRO A 337 -10.23 2.12 13.28
C PRO A 337 -8.82 2.72 13.33
N GLY A 338 -8.56 3.82 12.61
CA GLY A 338 -7.24 4.44 12.37
C GLY A 338 -7.08 5.86 12.90
#